data_AF-A0A2E5UG60-F1
#
_entry.id   AF-A0A2E5UG60-F1
#
_cell.length_a   1.000
_cell.length_b   1.000
_cell.length_c   1.000
_cell.angle_alpha   90.00
_cell.angle_beta   90.00
_cell.angle_gamma   90.00
#
_symmetry.space_group_name_H-M   'P 1'
#
loop_
_entity.id
_entity.type
_entity.pdbx_description
1 polymer ?
#
loop_
_entity_poly.entity_id
_entity_poly.type
_entity_poly.pdbx_seq_one_letter_code
_entity_poly.pdbx_strand_id
1 'polypeptide(L)'
;MGMSTTHTTDADAVSLSGYIIDPLYNPKDGNIDPEIGLPGQFPYTRGVHETMYRSRLWTMRQFAGFGSAEDTNARFKYLLENAKGTKTNTGLSTAFDLPTLMGRDSNEPLSAGEVGRCGVAIDTIDDMHRLYADIPVGEVTVSQTINGPACVIWAMYLAMAKERGIDWNALGGTLQNDILKEFHSQNEFIYPPEASVKLVVDTIEFATQYTKRWNSVSISGYHIREAGSTATQELAFTLRDGMEYVEACMKRGLDVDAFAPRLSFFFNSHNEFFEEICKLRAARRIWATAMKERYGAKNDRSLLMRTHVQTAGCSLTEQQPLNNIVRVAYQAMAGVLGGCQSLHTDS
;
A
#
# COMPACT_ATOMS: atom_id res chain seq x y z
N MET A 1 43.16 36.98 11.69
CA MET A 1 43.08 35.69 10.96
C MET A 1 41.96 34.90 11.59
N GLY A 2 40.76 34.92 10.99
CA GLY A 2 39.64 34.11 11.45
C GLY A 2 39.87 32.67 11.03
N MET A 3 40.01 31.76 11.98
CA MET A 3 39.98 30.33 11.68
C MET A 3 38.57 29.98 11.25
N SER A 4 38.41 29.70 9.95
CA SER A 4 37.25 29.00 9.42
C SER A 4 37.20 27.63 10.09
N THR A 5 36.35 27.48 11.10
CA THR A 5 35.97 26.17 11.63
C THR A 5 35.22 25.44 10.52
N THR A 6 35.93 24.57 9.81
CA THR A 6 35.30 23.56 8.97
C THR A 6 34.42 22.71 9.88
N HIS A 7 33.11 22.90 9.81
CA HIS A 7 32.16 21.97 10.41
C HIS A 7 32.33 20.63 9.70
N THR A 8 33.13 19.74 10.29
CA THR A 8 33.19 18.35 9.87
C THR A 8 31.89 17.70 10.29
N THR A 9 30.99 17.48 9.33
CA THR A 9 29.77 16.70 9.57
C THR A 9 30.16 15.30 10.03
N ASP A 10 29.67 14.88 11.19
CA ASP A 10 29.79 13.50 11.64
C ASP A 10 28.98 12.61 10.69
N ALA A 11 29.66 11.72 9.97
CA ALA A 11 29.02 10.82 9.01
C ALA A 11 28.03 9.86 9.71
N ASP A 12 28.26 9.56 10.99
CA ASP A 12 27.38 8.69 11.78
C ASP A 12 26.10 9.41 12.24
N ALA A 13 26.04 10.73 12.08
CA ALA A 13 24.86 11.55 12.39
C ALA A 13 24.00 11.85 11.15
N VAL A 14 24.23 11.17 10.03
CA VAL A 14 23.47 11.37 8.78
C VAL A 14 22.51 10.21 8.57
N SER A 15 21.20 10.50 8.53
CA SER A 15 20.18 9.52 8.18
C SER A 15 20.33 9.02 6.74
N LEU A 16 19.71 7.88 6.40
CA LEU A 16 19.66 7.37 5.02
C LEU A 16 19.08 8.37 4.00
N SER A 17 18.28 9.36 4.44
CA SER A 17 17.77 10.41 3.57
C SER A 17 18.66 11.65 3.46
N GLY A 18 19.82 11.65 4.13
CA GLY A 18 20.78 12.76 4.10
C GLY A 18 20.52 13.86 5.14
N TYR A 19 19.58 13.68 6.07
CA TYR A 19 19.40 14.62 7.18
C TYR A 19 20.52 14.48 8.20
N ILE A 20 21.15 15.61 8.55
CA ILE A 20 22.06 15.70 9.69
C ILE A 20 21.20 15.77 10.96
N ILE A 21 21.38 14.81 11.85
CA ILE A 21 20.60 14.67 13.08
C ILE A 21 21.37 15.31 14.24
N ASP A 22 20.76 16.32 14.86
CA ASP A 22 21.33 16.93 16.06
C ASP A 22 21.36 15.91 17.23
N PRO A 23 22.40 15.95 18.09
CA PRO A 23 22.52 15.03 19.21
C PRO A 23 21.42 15.21 20.28
N LEU A 24 20.71 16.35 20.27
CA LEU A 24 19.66 16.67 21.23
C LEU A 24 18.60 17.57 20.61
N TYR A 25 17.33 17.16 20.71
CA TYR A 25 16.17 17.98 20.36
C TYR A 25 15.46 18.45 21.63
N ASN A 26 15.42 19.76 21.85
CA ASN A 26 14.66 20.39 22.93
C ASN A 26 13.36 21.01 22.39
N PRO A 27 12.30 21.16 23.20
CA PRO A 27 11.14 21.96 22.82
C PRO A 27 11.58 23.37 22.42
N LYS A 28 11.21 23.81 21.20
CA LYS A 28 11.41 25.21 20.81
C LYS A 28 10.49 26.08 21.64
N ASP A 29 11.05 26.93 22.51
CA ASP A 29 10.32 27.86 23.37
C ASP A 29 9.20 27.24 24.22
N GLY A 30 9.28 25.93 24.50
CA GLY A 30 8.25 25.18 25.25
C GLY A 30 6.91 24.98 24.52
N ASN A 31 6.78 25.42 23.26
CA ASN A 31 5.52 25.35 22.51
C ASN A 31 5.39 24.04 21.73
N ILE A 32 4.20 23.43 21.80
CA ILE A 32 3.83 22.27 20.99
C ILE A 32 3.23 22.79 19.68
N ASP A 33 3.65 22.22 18.54
CA ASP A 33 3.06 22.53 17.23
C ASP A 33 1.54 22.29 17.28
N PRO A 34 0.69 23.32 17.10
CA PRO A 34 -0.75 23.19 17.19
C PRO A 34 -1.32 22.26 16.10
N GLU A 35 -0.60 22.07 14.99
CA GLU A 35 -0.99 21.15 13.92
C GLU A 35 -0.80 19.68 14.29
N ILE A 36 -0.15 19.35 15.41
CA ILE A 36 -0.08 17.98 15.92
C ILE A 36 -1.48 17.46 16.27
N GLY A 37 -2.32 18.30 16.88
CA GLY A 37 -3.72 18.00 17.19
C GLY A 37 -3.98 16.70 17.99
N LEU A 38 -5.17 16.13 17.80
CA LEU A 38 -5.63 14.87 18.38
C LEU A 38 -5.87 13.81 17.28
N PRO A 39 -5.77 12.51 17.61
CA PRO A 39 -6.10 11.44 16.64
C PRO A 39 -7.58 11.54 16.22
N GLY A 40 -7.86 11.22 14.96
CA GLY A 40 -9.21 11.32 14.39
C GLY A 40 -9.67 12.75 14.06
N GLN A 41 -8.82 13.76 14.25
CA GLN A 41 -9.11 15.16 13.90
C GLN A 41 -8.13 15.66 12.84
N PHE A 42 -8.59 16.54 11.96
CA PHE A 42 -7.73 17.23 10.99
C PHE A 42 -6.54 17.92 11.70
N PRO A 43 -5.29 17.80 11.19
CA PRO A 43 -4.87 17.17 9.94
C PRO A 43 -4.40 15.71 10.08
N TYR A 44 -4.94 14.98 11.05
CA TYR A 44 -4.77 13.52 11.27
C TYR A 44 -3.33 13.06 11.53
N THR A 45 -2.45 13.96 11.96
CA THR A 45 -1.03 13.67 12.23
C THR A 45 -0.87 12.51 13.22
N ARG A 46 -1.72 12.43 14.26
CA ARG A 46 -1.68 11.39 15.30
C ARG A 46 -2.42 10.10 14.96
N GLY A 47 -3.06 10.01 13.79
CA GLY A 47 -3.82 8.86 13.33
C GLY A 47 -5.21 9.25 12.79
N VAL A 48 -5.73 8.44 11.88
CA VAL A 48 -7.00 8.69 11.17
C VAL A 48 -8.25 8.32 11.98
N HIS A 49 -8.09 7.64 13.12
CA HIS A 49 -9.20 7.25 14.00
C HIS A 49 -8.91 7.70 15.42
N GLU A 50 -9.93 8.14 16.16
CA GLU A 50 -9.78 8.67 17.53
C GLU A 50 -9.15 7.66 18.49
N THR A 51 -9.56 6.39 18.39
CA THR A 51 -9.15 5.31 19.31
C THR A 51 -8.02 4.44 18.76
N MET A 52 -7.68 4.55 17.47
CA MET A 52 -6.70 3.71 16.75
C MET A 52 -6.71 2.25 17.26
N TYR A 53 -5.57 1.77 17.74
CA TYR A 53 -5.36 0.38 18.14
C TYR A 53 -5.99 -0.01 19.48
N ARG A 54 -6.53 0.95 20.25
CA ARG A 54 -7.28 0.63 21.47
C ARG A 54 -8.64 0.04 21.16
N SER A 55 -9.26 0.44 20.04
CA SER A 55 -10.50 -0.17 19.57
C SER A 55 -10.25 -1.37 18.67
N ARG A 56 -9.29 -1.27 17.75
CA ARG A 56 -9.03 -2.31 16.75
C ARG A 56 -7.58 -2.26 16.27
N LEU A 57 -6.89 -3.40 16.33
CA LEU A 57 -5.52 -3.54 15.82
C LEU A 57 -5.47 -3.33 14.30
N TRP A 58 -4.29 -3.03 13.78
CA TRP A 58 -4.05 -3.07 12.35
C TRP A 58 -4.33 -4.47 11.80
N THR A 59 -4.63 -4.54 10.50
CA THR A 59 -4.83 -5.81 9.80
C THR A 59 -3.47 -6.46 9.61
N MET A 60 -3.26 -7.66 10.17
CA MET A 60 -2.10 -8.49 9.83
C MET A 60 -2.39 -9.12 8.47
N ARG A 61 -1.77 -8.58 7.41
CA ARG A 61 -2.08 -8.95 6.03
C ARG A 61 -0.82 -9.55 5.41
N GLN A 62 -0.76 -10.87 5.40
CA GLN A 62 0.39 -11.58 4.82
C GLN A 62 0.25 -11.70 3.32
N PHE A 63 1.32 -11.33 2.63
CA PHE A 63 1.49 -11.43 1.18
C PHE A 63 1.75 -12.89 0.82
N ALA A 64 0.95 -13.46 -0.09
CA ALA A 64 1.11 -14.85 -0.50
C ALA A 64 0.68 -15.05 -1.96
N GLY A 65 1.47 -15.85 -2.66
CA GLY A 65 1.24 -16.30 -4.02
C GLY A 65 2.46 -17.06 -4.50
N PHE A 66 2.26 -18.28 -4.98
CA PHE A 66 3.27 -19.10 -5.64
C PHE A 66 2.58 -20.27 -6.35
N GLY A 67 3.21 -20.76 -7.42
CA GLY A 67 2.76 -21.92 -8.15
C GLY A 67 1.37 -21.76 -8.74
N SER A 68 0.58 -22.83 -8.65
CA SER A 68 -0.79 -22.87 -9.14
C SER A 68 -1.76 -22.15 -8.22
N ALA A 69 -2.98 -21.93 -8.72
CA ALA A 69 -4.09 -21.41 -7.93
C ALA A 69 -4.38 -22.28 -6.68
N GLU A 70 -4.28 -23.60 -6.81
CA GLU A 70 -4.44 -24.57 -5.72
C GLU A 70 -3.34 -24.45 -4.65
N ASP A 71 -2.08 -24.28 -5.05
CA ASP A 71 -0.96 -24.11 -4.11
C ASP A 71 -1.16 -22.85 -3.26
N THR A 72 -1.51 -21.74 -3.92
CA THR A 72 -1.79 -20.47 -3.23
C THR A 72 -3.08 -20.55 -2.39
N ASN A 73 -4.12 -21.25 -2.84
CA ASN A 73 -5.33 -21.49 -2.06
C ASN A 73 -5.01 -22.22 -0.74
N ALA A 74 -4.19 -23.27 -0.80
CA ALA A 74 -3.75 -24.01 0.38
C ALA A 74 -3.01 -23.08 1.36
N ARG A 75 -2.16 -22.19 0.84
CA ARG A 75 -1.49 -21.17 1.66
C ARG A 75 -2.47 -20.17 2.27
N PHE A 76 -3.48 -19.70 1.54
CA PHE A 76 -4.51 -18.82 2.09
C PHE A 76 -5.30 -19.49 3.21
N LYS A 77 -5.73 -20.75 3.03
CA LYS A 77 -6.42 -21.52 4.08
C LYS A 77 -5.55 -21.66 5.34
N TYR A 78 -4.26 -21.94 5.17
CA TYR A 78 -3.31 -21.95 6.28
C TYR A 78 -3.24 -20.59 7.00
N LEU A 79 -3.12 -19.48 6.27
CA LEU A 79 -3.06 -18.14 6.85
C LEU A 79 -4.35 -17.77 7.60
N LEU A 80 -5.52 -18.11 7.04
CA LEU A 80 -6.81 -17.89 7.68
C LEU A 80 -6.94 -18.70 8.98
N GLU A 81 -6.51 -19.97 8.97
CA GLU A 81 -6.55 -20.84 10.14
C GLU A 81 -5.70 -20.27 11.29
N ASN A 82 -4.46 -19.85 10.99
CA ASN A 82 -3.56 -19.28 12.00
C ASN A 82 -4.02 -17.91 12.53
N ALA A 83 -4.90 -17.22 11.80
CA ALA A 83 -5.46 -15.95 12.24
C ALA A 83 -6.73 -16.10 13.10
N LYS A 84 -7.33 -17.29 13.18
CA LYS A 84 -8.52 -17.55 14.00
C LYS A 84 -8.23 -17.23 15.47
N GLY A 85 -9.16 -16.55 16.13
CA GLY A 85 -9.05 -16.18 17.55
C GLY A 85 -8.19 -14.95 17.84
N THR A 86 -7.59 -14.31 16.83
CA THR A 86 -6.92 -13.02 17.00
C THR A 86 -7.92 -11.87 16.96
N LYS A 87 -7.62 -10.74 17.63
CA LYS A 87 -8.42 -9.49 17.53
C LYS A 87 -8.23 -8.76 16.18
N THR A 88 -7.58 -9.40 15.20
CA THR A 88 -7.26 -8.78 13.92
C THR A 88 -8.31 -9.13 12.89
N ASN A 89 -8.63 -8.19 11.99
CA ASN A 89 -9.32 -8.59 10.77
C ASN A 89 -8.32 -9.39 9.95
N THR A 90 -8.67 -10.63 9.61
CA THR A 90 -7.88 -11.42 8.69
C THR A 90 -8.15 -10.93 7.27
N GLY A 91 -7.08 -10.57 6.57
CA GLY A 91 -7.13 -10.18 5.17
C GLY A 91 -6.12 -10.99 4.37
N LEU A 92 -6.53 -11.45 3.19
CA LEU A 92 -5.66 -12.11 2.24
C LEU A 92 -4.96 -11.07 1.37
N SER A 93 -3.74 -11.33 0.93
CA SER A 93 -3.07 -10.53 -0.08
C SER A 93 -2.44 -11.41 -1.12
N THR A 94 -2.86 -11.25 -2.37
CA THR A 94 -2.50 -12.09 -3.49
C THR A 94 -1.35 -11.47 -4.26
N ALA A 95 -0.26 -12.25 -4.40
CA ALA A 95 0.86 -11.96 -5.27
C ALA A 95 0.71 -12.76 -6.57
N PHE A 96 0.81 -12.10 -7.73
CA PHE A 96 0.70 -12.76 -9.04
C PHE A 96 2.08 -12.98 -9.65
N ASP A 97 2.20 -13.98 -10.52
CA ASP A 97 3.44 -14.23 -11.23
C ASP A 97 3.73 -13.17 -12.31
N LEU A 98 4.96 -13.12 -12.81
CA LEU A 98 5.35 -12.12 -13.79
C LEU A 98 4.51 -12.16 -15.08
N PRO A 99 4.19 -13.33 -15.68
CA PRO A 99 3.27 -13.40 -16.82
C PRO A 99 1.93 -12.72 -16.55
N THR A 100 1.28 -13.04 -15.44
CA THR A 100 0.00 -12.42 -15.05
C THR A 100 0.17 -10.91 -14.83
N LEU A 101 1.23 -10.47 -14.16
CA LEU A 101 1.54 -9.05 -13.93
C LEU A 101 1.75 -8.29 -15.25
N MET A 102 2.28 -8.96 -16.27
CA MET A 102 2.53 -8.42 -17.62
C MET A 102 1.37 -8.65 -18.60
N GLY A 103 0.24 -9.21 -18.14
CA GLY A 103 -0.95 -9.46 -18.95
C GLY A 103 -0.74 -10.49 -20.05
N ARG A 104 0.01 -11.56 -19.74
CA ARG A 104 0.31 -12.68 -20.65
C ARG A 104 -0.25 -13.98 -20.10
N ASP A 105 -0.71 -14.83 -21.00
CA ASP A 105 -1.11 -16.19 -20.64
C ASP A 105 0.13 -17.04 -20.35
N SER A 106 -0.05 -18.07 -19.51
CA SER A 106 1.02 -18.99 -19.12
C SER A 106 1.61 -19.80 -20.28
N ASN A 107 0.89 -19.92 -21.41
CA ASN A 107 1.34 -20.64 -22.59
C ASN A 107 2.08 -19.76 -23.62
N GLU A 108 2.21 -18.46 -23.37
CA GLU A 108 2.96 -17.58 -24.27
C GLU A 108 4.47 -17.89 -24.21
N PRO A 109 5.19 -17.82 -25.35
CA PRO A 109 6.62 -18.08 -25.37
C PRO A 109 7.45 -17.22 -24.39
N LEU A 110 7.00 -15.99 -24.10
CA LEU A 110 7.67 -15.08 -23.18
C LEU A 110 7.40 -15.38 -21.70
N SER A 111 6.40 -16.21 -21.40
CA SER A 111 6.06 -16.62 -20.02
C SER A 111 6.93 -17.79 -19.53
N ALA A 112 7.62 -18.49 -20.45
CA ALA A 112 8.41 -19.66 -20.14
C ALA A 112 9.50 -19.37 -19.09
N GLY A 113 9.47 -20.11 -17.97
CA GLY A 113 10.42 -19.97 -16.86
C GLY A 113 9.96 -19.07 -15.72
N GLU A 114 8.88 -18.31 -15.93
CA GLU A 114 8.34 -17.35 -14.95
C GLU A 114 6.96 -17.73 -14.40
N VAL A 115 6.24 -18.64 -15.07
CA VAL A 115 4.91 -19.13 -14.65
C VAL A 115 4.96 -19.70 -13.23
N GLY A 116 4.18 -19.11 -12.32
CA GLY A 116 4.05 -19.52 -10.93
C GLY A 116 5.31 -19.30 -10.06
N ARG A 117 6.34 -18.61 -10.55
CA ARG A 117 7.64 -18.53 -9.86
C ARG A 117 7.65 -17.54 -8.69
N CYS A 118 7.19 -16.31 -8.95
CA CYS A 118 7.20 -15.20 -7.99
C CYS A 118 5.79 -14.84 -7.48
N GLY A 119 4.79 -15.64 -7.83
CA GLY A 119 3.38 -15.41 -7.51
C GLY A 119 2.50 -16.52 -8.06
N VAL A 120 1.18 -16.39 -7.90
CA VAL A 120 0.22 -17.31 -8.51
C VAL A 120 0.03 -17.00 -10.00
N ALA A 121 -0.01 -18.04 -10.83
CA ALA A 121 -0.38 -17.93 -12.24
C ALA A 121 -1.91 -17.84 -12.40
N ILE A 122 -2.41 -16.83 -13.10
CA ILE A 122 -3.84 -16.64 -13.38
C ILE A 122 -4.02 -16.27 -14.86
N ASP A 123 -4.58 -17.20 -15.63
CA ASP A 123 -4.91 -16.96 -17.04
C ASP A 123 -6.42 -16.74 -17.22
N THR A 124 -7.24 -17.42 -16.40
CA THR A 124 -8.69 -17.51 -16.60
C THR A 124 -9.50 -17.29 -15.32
N ILE A 125 -10.81 -17.15 -15.48
CA ILE A 125 -11.74 -17.14 -14.36
C ILE A 125 -11.72 -18.47 -13.57
N ASP A 126 -11.46 -19.61 -14.22
CA ASP A 126 -11.39 -20.91 -13.55
C ASP A 126 -10.24 -20.95 -12.53
N ASP A 127 -9.11 -20.30 -12.84
CA ASP A 127 -8.01 -20.15 -11.90
C ASP A 127 -8.41 -19.28 -10.71
N MET A 128 -9.23 -18.26 -10.94
CA MET A 128 -9.80 -17.44 -9.87
C MET A 128 -10.78 -18.24 -8.99
N HIS A 129 -11.51 -19.20 -9.56
CA HIS A 129 -12.33 -20.13 -8.79
C HIS A 129 -11.47 -21.05 -7.91
N ARG A 130 -10.41 -21.63 -8.47
CA ARG A 130 -9.46 -22.49 -7.74
C ARG A 130 -8.75 -21.73 -6.62
N LEU A 131 -8.26 -20.52 -6.92
CA LEU A 131 -7.52 -19.66 -6.00
C LEU A 131 -8.32 -19.35 -4.73
N TYR A 132 -9.62 -19.10 -4.87
CA TYR A 132 -10.51 -18.79 -3.74
C TYR A 132 -11.47 -19.93 -3.40
N ALA A 133 -11.18 -21.17 -3.78
CA ALA A 133 -12.00 -22.33 -3.42
C ALA A 133 -12.14 -22.43 -1.90
N ASP A 134 -13.38 -22.60 -1.42
CA ASP A 134 -13.79 -22.67 0.00
C ASP A 134 -13.40 -21.45 0.86
N ILE A 135 -13.07 -20.31 0.25
CA ILE A 135 -12.81 -19.07 0.98
C ILE A 135 -14.08 -18.19 0.93
N PRO A 136 -14.62 -17.74 2.09
CA PRO A 136 -15.82 -16.90 2.13
C PRO A 136 -15.47 -15.45 1.77
N VAL A 137 -15.24 -15.17 0.49
CA VAL A 137 -14.77 -13.85 -0.02
C VAL A 137 -15.71 -12.68 0.26
N GLY A 138 -16.99 -12.93 0.61
CA GLY A 138 -17.92 -11.90 1.08
C GLY A 138 -17.74 -11.50 2.56
N GLU A 139 -16.98 -12.29 3.32
CA GLU A 139 -16.74 -12.10 4.76
C GLU A 139 -15.29 -11.71 5.06
N VAL A 140 -14.34 -12.21 4.27
CA VAL A 140 -12.92 -11.82 4.37
C VAL A 140 -12.61 -10.61 3.48
N THR A 141 -11.43 -10.01 3.68
CA THR A 141 -10.96 -8.93 2.79
C THR A 141 -9.79 -9.39 1.92
N VAL A 142 -9.86 -9.14 0.62
CA VAL A 142 -8.84 -9.56 -0.35
C VAL A 142 -8.09 -8.36 -0.91
N SER A 143 -6.77 -8.37 -0.82
CA SER A 143 -5.90 -7.42 -1.51
C SER A 143 -5.28 -8.11 -2.72
N GLN A 144 -5.21 -7.43 -3.86
CA GLN A 144 -4.61 -7.96 -5.08
C GLN A 144 -3.51 -7.00 -5.53
N THR A 145 -2.25 -7.45 -5.48
CA THR A 145 -1.10 -6.68 -5.96
C THR A 145 -0.94 -6.90 -7.45
N ILE A 146 -1.73 -6.16 -8.22
CA ILE A 146 -1.80 -6.20 -9.67
C ILE A 146 -1.96 -4.77 -10.20
N ASN A 147 -1.27 -4.43 -11.30
CA ASN A 147 -1.24 -3.08 -11.86
C ASN A 147 -1.60 -3.07 -13.34
N GLY A 148 -0.71 -3.48 -14.25
CA GLY A 148 -0.92 -3.43 -15.70
C GLY A 148 -2.29 -3.98 -16.15
N PRO A 149 -2.64 -5.23 -15.83
CA PRO A 149 -3.93 -5.83 -16.14
C PRO A 149 -4.88 -5.83 -14.93
N ALA A 150 -4.76 -4.87 -14.01
CA ALA A 150 -5.55 -4.84 -12.77
C ALA A 150 -7.06 -4.89 -13.02
N CYS A 151 -7.57 -4.15 -14.01
CA CYS A 151 -8.98 -4.15 -14.36
C CYS A 151 -9.48 -5.52 -14.84
N VAL A 152 -8.64 -6.27 -15.56
CA VAL A 152 -8.98 -7.61 -16.09
C VAL A 152 -9.00 -8.63 -14.97
N ILE A 153 -7.94 -8.69 -14.15
CA ILE A 153 -7.86 -9.61 -13.00
C ILE A 153 -8.97 -9.33 -11.99
N TRP A 154 -9.30 -8.06 -11.76
CA TRP A 154 -10.41 -7.69 -10.91
C TRP A 154 -11.77 -8.09 -11.49
N ALA A 155 -11.97 -7.91 -12.80
CA ALA A 155 -13.19 -8.36 -13.47
C ALA A 155 -13.39 -9.88 -13.31
N MET A 156 -12.32 -10.68 -13.40
CA MET A 156 -12.37 -12.13 -13.12
C MET A 156 -12.80 -12.40 -11.67
N TYR A 157 -12.27 -11.66 -10.70
CA TYR A 157 -12.65 -11.79 -9.28
C TYR A 157 -14.12 -11.43 -9.04
N LEU A 158 -14.61 -10.33 -9.64
CA LEU A 158 -16.01 -9.92 -9.56
C LEU A 158 -16.94 -10.92 -10.25
N ALA A 159 -16.55 -11.46 -11.41
CA ALA A 159 -17.31 -12.48 -12.12
C ALA A 159 -17.40 -13.77 -11.32
N MET A 160 -16.30 -14.24 -10.74
CA MET A 160 -16.27 -15.40 -9.84
C MET A 160 -17.21 -15.20 -8.64
N ALA A 161 -17.19 -14.01 -8.01
CA ALA A 161 -18.10 -13.71 -6.92
C ALA A 161 -19.57 -13.74 -7.37
N LYS A 162 -19.88 -13.21 -8.55
CA LYS A 162 -21.23 -13.22 -9.13
C LYS A 162 -21.70 -14.65 -9.42
N GLU A 163 -20.86 -15.51 -9.99
CA GLU A 163 -21.17 -16.93 -10.24
C GLU A 163 -21.43 -17.71 -8.96
N ARG A 164 -20.80 -17.30 -7.85
CA ARG A 164 -21.05 -17.84 -6.50
C ARG A 164 -22.25 -17.21 -5.79
N GLY A 165 -22.98 -16.31 -6.45
CA GLY A 165 -24.14 -15.62 -5.85
C GLY A 165 -23.79 -14.60 -4.77
N ILE A 166 -22.56 -14.06 -4.77
CA ILE A 166 -22.09 -13.08 -3.79
C ILE A 166 -22.28 -11.67 -4.37
N ASP A 167 -23.02 -10.82 -3.64
CA ASP A 167 -23.18 -9.41 -4.00
C ASP A 167 -21.83 -8.67 -3.95
N TRP A 168 -21.52 -7.95 -5.02
CA TRP A 168 -20.33 -7.10 -5.12
C TRP A 168 -20.22 -6.06 -4.00
N ASN A 169 -21.34 -5.61 -3.43
CA ASN A 169 -21.34 -4.73 -2.27
C ASN A 169 -20.87 -5.40 -0.97
N ALA A 170 -20.86 -6.73 -0.91
CA ALA A 170 -20.31 -7.49 0.22
C ALA A 170 -18.78 -7.63 0.11
N LEU A 171 -18.20 -7.51 -1.08
CA LEU A 171 -16.76 -7.70 -1.31
C LEU A 171 -15.95 -6.55 -0.70
N GLY A 172 -15.12 -6.88 0.29
CA GLY A 172 -14.14 -5.95 0.84
C GLY A 172 -12.75 -6.25 0.31
N GLY A 173 -12.02 -5.22 -0.12
CA GLY A 173 -10.70 -5.47 -0.68
C GLY A 173 -9.96 -4.24 -1.15
N THR A 174 -8.82 -4.48 -1.80
CA THR A 174 -7.96 -3.45 -2.37
C THR A 174 -7.35 -3.97 -3.66
N LEU A 175 -7.37 -3.17 -4.72
CA LEU A 175 -6.45 -3.33 -5.85
C LEU A 175 -5.23 -2.44 -5.63
N GLN A 176 -4.04 -2.89 -6.05
CA GLN A 176 -2.90 -1.99 -6.13
C GLN A 176 -3.15 -0.92 -7.21
N ASN A 177 -3.33 -1.31 -8.48
CA ASN A 177 -3.85 -0.47 -9.57
C ASN A 177 -3.18 0.92 -9.65
N ASP A 178 -1.91 0.99 -9.28
CA ASP A 178 -1.10 2.20 -9.30
C ASP A 178 -0.04 2.03 -10.39
N ILE A 179 -0.39 2.52 -11.57
CA ILE A 179 0.46 2.42 -12.76
C ILE A 179 1.55 3.50 -12.81
N LEU A 180 1.41 4.62 -12.09
CA LEU A 180 2.41 5.70 -12.18
C LEU A 180 3.76 5.21 -11.64
N LYS A 181 3.73 4.54 -10.49
CA LYS A 181 4.93 3.88 -9.93
C LYS A 181 5.50 2.75 -10.78
N GLU A 182 4.72 2.16 -11.69
CA GLU A 182 5.26 1.15 -12.61
C GLU A 182 6.28 1.76 -13.56
N PHE A 183 6.01 2.96 -14.06
CA PHE A 183 6.89 3.62 -15.03
C PHE A 183 8.21 4.08 -14.42
N HIS A 184 8.26 4.37 -13.11
CA HIS A 184 9.45 4.92 -12.47
C HIS A 184 10.06 4.03 -11.37
N SER A 185 9.49 2.86 -11.05
CA SER A 185 10.02 2.02 -9.97
C SER A 185 9.81 0.52 -10.11
N GLN A 186 8.64 0.04 -10.54
CA GLN A 186 8.30 -1.40 -10.49
C GLN A 186 8.31 -2.14 -11.85
N ASN A 187 8.17 -1.42 -12.97
CA ASN A 187 8.32 -1.90 -14.35
C ASN A 187 7.27 -2.91 -14.87
N GLU A 188 6.10 -3.03 -14.24
CA GLU A 188 5.01 -3.94 -14.62
C GLU A 188 3.88 -3.18 -15.37
N PHE A 189 4.22 -2.57 -16.52
CA PHE A 189 3.28 -1.84 -17.36
C PHE A 189 3.10 -2.48 -18.74
N ILE A 190 1.88 -2.36 -19.29
CA ILE A 190 1.50 -2.93 -20.60
C ILE A 190 1.29 -1.83 -21.64
N TYR A 191 0.59 -0.75 -21.25
CA TYR A 191 0.19 0.33 -22.16
C TYR A 191 0.95 1.62 -21.88
N PRO A 192 1.00 2.58 -22.82
CA PRO A 192 1.56 3.91 -22.58
C PRO A 192 0.89 4.64 -21.40
N PRO A 193 1.56 5.64 -20.80
CA PRO A 193 1.11 6.29 -19.57
C PRO A 193 -0.34 6.80 -19.60
N GLU A 194 -0.75 7.52 -20.66
CA GLU A 194 -2.09 8.12 -20.73
C GLU A 194 -3.19 7.05 -20.79
N ALA A 195 -2.98 5.98 -21.57
CA ALA A 195 -3.92 4.88 -21.68
C ALA A 195 -4.03 4.10 -20.37
N SER A 196 -2.91 3.90 -19.68
CA SER A 196 -2.90 3.21 -18.40
C SER A 196 -3.57 4.02 -17.28
N VAL A 197 -3.30 5.33 -17.17
CA VAL A 197 -3.99 6.19 -16.20
C VAL A 197 -5.49 6.24 -16.47
N LYS A 198 -5.91 6.25 -17.75
CA LYS A 198 -7.33 6.13 -18.10
C LYS A 198 -7.97 4.86 -17.52
N LEU A 199 -7.30 3.70 -17.62
CA LEU A 199 -7.81 2.44 -17.06
C LEU A 199 -7.91 2.46 -15.53
N VAL A 200 -6.97 3.13 -14.86
CA VAL A 200 -7.05 3.36 -13.40
C VAL A 200 -8.29 4.19 -13.07
N VAL A 201 -8.54 5.28 -13.81
CA VAL A 201 -9.74 6.13 -13.61
C VAL A 201 -11.04 5.37 -13.90
N ASP A 202 -11.10 4.58 -14.97
CA ASP A 202 -12.29 3.75 -15.25
C ASP A 202 -12.55 2.74 -14.12
N THR A 203 -11.49 2.18 -13.53
CA THR A 203 -11.59 1.27 -12.38
C THR A 203 -12.08 1.98 -11.12
N ILE A 204 -11.59 3.20 -10.85
CA ILE A 204 -12.08 4.05 -9.74
C ILE A 204 -13.55 4.40 -9.91
N GLU A 205 -13.95 4.82 -11.12
CA GLU A 205 -15.33 5.17 -11.46
C GLU A 205 -16.27 3.97 -11.24
N PHE A 206 -15.90 2.80 -11.79
CA PHE A 206 -16.67 1.58 -11.63
C PHE A 206 -16.79 1.16 -10.16
N ALA A 207 -15.67 1.18 -9.41
CA ALA A 207 -15.68 0.79 -8.01
C ALA A 207 -16.58 1.71 -7.15
N THR A 208 -16.55 3.00 -7.44
CA THR A 208 -17.39 4.00 -6.77
C THR A 208 -18.89 3.70 -6.94
N GLN A 209 -19.29 3.21 -8.12
CA GLN A 209 -20.69 2.92 -8.43
C GLN A 209 -21.16 1.55 -7.93
N TYR A 210 -20.31 0.52 -8.03
CA TYR A 210 -20.76 -0.88 -7.91
C TYR A 210 -20.14 -1.67 -6.75
N THR A 211 -19.01 -1.23 -6.18
CA THR A 211 -18.28 -1.99 -5.15
C THR A 211 -17.98 -1.14 -3.92
N LYS A 212 -19.03 -0.84 -3.15
CA LYS A 212 -19.00 0.13 -2.03
C LYS A 212 -17.92 -0.11 -0.98
N ARG A 213 -17.38 -1.32 -0.84
CA ARG A 213 -16.38 -1.73 0.17
C ARG A 213 -14.97 -1.94 -0.39
N TRP A 214 -14.75 -1.64 -1.66
CA TRP A 214 -13.47 -1.83 -2.34
C TRP A 214 -12.61 -0.57 -2.30
N ASN A 215 -11.31 -0.70 -2.03
CA ASN A 215 -10.35 0.38 -2.23
C ASN A 215 -9.78 0.23 -3.65
N SER A 216 -10.08 1.20 -4.52
CA SER A 216 -9.86 1.10 -5.96
C SER A 216 -8.40 1.23 -6.40
N VAL A 217 -7.58 1.90 -5.59
CA VAL A 217 -6.14 2.09 -5.80
C VAL A 217 -5.44 2.08 -4.45
N SER A 218 -4.27 1.45 -4.41
CA SER A 218 -3.28 1.56 -3.33
C SER A 218 -2.08 2.35 -3.85
N ILE A 219 -2.11 3.67 -3.62
CA ILE A 219 -1.09 4.61 -4.09
C ILE A 219 0.22 4.36 -3.33
N SER A 220 1.27 3.95 -4.03
CA SER A 220 2.33 3.11 -3.48
C SER A 220 3.71 3.77 -3.51
N GLY A 221 4.25 4.03 -2.32
CA GLY A 221 5.66 4.39 -2.10
C GLY A 221 6.58 3.21 -1.83
N TYR A 222 6.03 2.05 -1.47
CA TYR A 222 6.85 0.87 -1.15
C TYR A 222 7.91 0.57 -2.21
N HIS A 223 7.49 0.40 -3.46
CA HIS A 223 8.38 0.05 -4.59
C HIS A 223 9.36 1.19 -4.92
N ILE A 224 8.93 2.45 -4.72
CA ILE A 224 9.80 3.62 -4.90
C ILE A 224 10.95 3.57 -3.89
N ARG A 225 10.67 3.19 -2.64
CA ARG A 225 11.69 3.02 -1.59
C ARG A 225 12.58 1.82 -1.85
N GLU A 226 12.01 0.69 -2.23
CA GLU A 226 12.76 -0.52 -2.58
C GLU A 226 13.68 -0.31 -3.80
N ALA A 227 13.31 0.58 -4.73
CA ALA A 227 14.14 0.98 -5.86
C ALA A 227 15.31 1.92 -5.49
N GLY A 228 15.45 2.29 -4.22
CA GLY A 228 16.59 3.06 -3.69
C GLY A 228 16.32 4.54 -3.41
N SER A 229 15.05 4.97 -3.34
CA SER A 229 14.74 6.36 -3.00
C SER A 229 14.95 6.67 -1.51
N THR A 230 15.09 7.95 -1.16
CA THR A 230 15.05 8.43 0.23
C THR A 230 13.61 8.43 0.77
N ALA A 231 13.43 8.53 2.10
CA ALA A 231 12.09 8.60 2.69
C ALA A 231 11.32 9.84 2.19
N THR A 232 12.04 10.92 1.93
CA THR A 232 11.51 12.17 1.37
C THR A 232 11.08 12.01 -0.09
N GLN A 233 11.86 11.29 -0.90
CA GLN A 233 11.50 10.99 -2.29
C GLN A 233 10.30 10.06 -2.36
N GLU A 234 10.29 8.96 -1.59
CA GLU A 234 9.13 8.08 -1.45
C GLU A 234 7.88 8.89 -1.12
N LEU A 235 7.95 9.73 -0.08
CA LEU A 235 6.83 10.55 0.34
C LEU A 235 6.35 11.50 -0.77
N ALA A 236 7.26 12.24 -1.39
CA ALA A 236 6.94 13.25 -2.38
C ALA A 236 6.33 12.63 -3.65
N PHE A 237 6.93 11.56 -4.16
CA PHE A 237 6.49 10.91 -5.40
C PHE A 237 5.13 10.24 -5.20
N THR A 238 4.96 9.45 -4.12
CA THR A 238 3.67 8.80 -3.83
C THR A 238 2.53 9.80 -3.64
N LEU A 239 2.77 10.91 -2.92
CA LEU A 239 1.72 11.92 -2.75
C LEU A 239 1.40 12.63 -4.06
N ARG A 240 2.40 12.86 -4.93
CA ARG A 240 2.15 13.46 -6.25
C ARG A 240 1.40 12.53 -7.18
N ASP A 241 1.70 11.23 -7.18
CA ASP A 241 0.94 10.22 -7.92
C ASP A 241 -0.52 10.17 -7.45
N GLY A 242 -0.73 10.17 -6.13
CA GLY A 242 -2.08 10.22 -5.55
C GLY A 242 -2.86 11.46 -5.96
N MET A 243 -2.20 12.62 -5.98
CA MET A 243 -2.77 13.88 -6.47
C MET A 243 -3.08 13.84 -7.97
N GLU A 244 -2.26 13.18 -8.79
CA GLU A 244 -2.51 12.99 -10.22
C GLU A 244 -3.77 12.14 -10.43
N TYR A 245 -3.97 11.06 -9.66
CA TYR A 245 -5.21 10.27 -9.74
C TYR A 245 -6.45 11.07 -9.35
N VAL A 246 -6.35 11.90 -8.30
CA VAL A 246 -7.45 12.81 -7.91
C VAL A 246 -7.77 13.78 -9.05
N GLU A 247 -6.75 14.44 -9.60
CA GLU A 247 -6.89 15.41 -10.70
C GLU A 247 -7.47 14.76 -11.96
N ALA A 248 -7.02 13.54 -12.31
CA ALA A 248 -7.53 12.78 -13.44
C ALA A 248 -9.02 12.39 -13.28
N CYS A 249 -9.41 11.94 -12.07
CA CYS A 249 -10.81 11.64 -11.75
C CYS A 249 -11.70 12.89 -11.81
N MET A 250 -11.25 14.00 -11.23
CA MET A 250 -11.98 15.27 -11.25
C MET A 250 -12.10 15.84 -12.67
N LYS A 251 -11.05 15.75 -13.49
CA LYS A 251 -11.07 16.15 -14.90
C LYS A 251 -12.10 15.35 -15.71
N ARG A 252 -12.36 14.09 -15.34
CA ARG A 252 -13.43 13.27 -15.93
C ARG A 252 -14.82 13.68 -15.45
N GLY A 253 -14.93 14.48 -14.39
CA GLY A 253 -16.18 14.97 -13.83
C GLY A 253 -16.65 14.23 -12.58
N LEU A 254 -15.81 13.38 -11.97
CA LEU A 254 -16.14 12.72 -10.71
C LEU A 254 -16.05 13.72 -9.54
N ASP A 255 -17.05 13.70 -8.67
CA ASP A 255 -16.99 14.40 -7.38
C ASP A 255 -15.91 13.79 -6.49
N VAL A 256 -15.02 14.61 -5.95
CA VAL A 256 -13.90 14.18 -5.11
C VAL A 256 -14.38 13.36 -3.91
N ASP A 257 -15.53 13.73 -3.33
CA ASP A 257 -16.08 13.04 -2.16
C ASP A 257 -16.76 11.70 -2.50
N ALA A 258 -17.00 11.42 -3.78
CA ALA A 258 -17.53 10.14 -4.22
C ALA A 258 -16.46 9.03 -4.21
N PHE A 259 -15.24 9.34 -4.65
CA PHE A 259 -14.18 8.34 -4.82
C PHE A 259 -13.05 8.41 -3.79
N ALA A 260 -12.67 9.61 -3.31
CA ALA A 260 -11.54 9.76 -2.40
C ALA A 260 -11.64 8.94 -1.09
N PRO A 261 -12.83 8.74 -0.48
CA PRO A 261 -12.97 7.87 0.70
C PRO A 261 -12.58 6.40 0.48
N ARG A 262 -12.32 6.00 -0.78
CA ARG A 262 -11.88 4.66 -1.19
C ARG A 262 -10.45 4.62 -1.73
N LEU A 263 -9.75 5.74 -1.83
CA LEU A 263 -8.31 5.73 -2.06
C LEU A 263 -7.58 5.21 -0.82
N SER A 264 -6.51 4.45 -1.05
CA SER A 264 -5.64 3.91 -0.02
C SER A 264 -4.18 4.08 -0.43
N PHE A 265 -3.27 3.89 0.52
CA PHE A 265 -1.84 4.11 0.33
C PHE A 265 -1.02 2.92 0.78
N PHE A 266 0.22 2.83 0.31
CA PHE A 266 1.14 1.76 0.66
C PHE A 266 2.57 2.27 0.76
N PHE A 267 3.14 2.25 1.97
CA PHE A 267 4.51 2.71 2.22
C PHE A 267 5.43 1.59 2.68
N ASN A 268 6.72 1.80 2.46
CA ASN A 268 7.79 1.04 3.08
C ASN A 268 7.97 1.43 4.55
N SER A 269 8.51 0.54 5.35
CA SER A 269 9.09 0.86 6.66
C SER A 269 10.53 0.37 6.69
N HIS A 270 11.46 1.29 6.49
CA HIS A 270 12.90 1.03 6.41
C HIS A 270 13.59 1.03 7.78
N ASN A 271 14.92 0.88 7.79
CA ASN A 271 15.76 0.84 8.99
C ASN A 271 15.83 2.15 9.79
N GLU A 272 15.50 3.30 9.19
CA GLU A 272 15.55 4.62 9.87
C GLU A 272 14.34 4.81 10.79
N PHE A 273 14.35 4.12 11.93
CA PHE A 273 13.20 3.91 12.79
C PHE A 273 12.34 5.17 13.06
N PHE A 274 12.95 6.27 13.50
CA PHE A 274 12.22 7.51 13.78
C PHE A 274 11.78 8.24 12.52
N GLU A 275 12.58 8.19 11.46
CA GLU A 275 12.26 8.81 10.18
C GLU A 275 11.02 8.17 9.58
N GLU A 276 10.90 6.85 9.62
CA GLU A 276 9.74 6.12 9.09
C GLU A 276 8.44 6.47 9.86
N ILE A 277 8.52 6.63 11.19
CA ILE A 277 7.41 7.12 12.02
C ILE A 277 7.02 8.54 11.59
N CYS A 278 8.01 9.42 11.39
CA CYS A 278 7.79 10.80 10.95
C CYS A 278 7.20 10.87 9.54
N LYS A 279 7.68 10.04 8.60
CA LYS A 279 7.19 9.95 7.22
C LYS A 279 5.69 9.65 7.19
N LEU A 280 5.24 8.61 7.90
CA LEU A 280 3.82 8.23 7.94
C LEU A 280 2.94 9.33 8.55
N ARG A 281 3.44 10.06 9.56
CA ARG A 281 2.73 11.19 10.19
C ARG A 281 2.66 12.41 9.25
N ALA A 282 3.76 12.72 8.58
CA ALA A 282 3.84 13.80 7.60
C ALA A 282 2.94 13.53 6.40
N ALA A 283 2.93 12.29 5.89
CA ALA A 283 2.09 11.86 4.78
C ALA A 283 0.61 12.16 5.02
N ARG A 284 0.08 11.78 6.19
CA ARG A 284 -1.31 12.06 6.56
C ARG A 284 -1.63 13.55 6.57
N ARG A 285 -0.74 14.37 7.14
CA ARG A 285 -0.93 15.82 7.22
C ARG A 285 -0.96 16.44 5.83
N ILE A 286 0.04 16.13 4.99
CA ILE A 286 0.14 16.68 3.63
C ILE A 286 -1.08 16.26 2.79
N TRP A 287 -1.47 14.98 2.85
CA TRP A 287 -2.63 14.48 2.14
C TRP A 287 -3.93 15.17 2.59
N ALA A 288 -4.19 15.22 3.90
CA ALA A 288 -5.42 15.82 4.42
C ALA A 288 -5.53 17.31 4.05
N THR A 289 -4.43 18.05 4.15
CA THR A 289 -4.37 19.47 3.74
C THR A 289 -4.62 19.62 2.25
N ALA A 290 -3.97 18.81 1.39
CA ALA A 290 -4.19 18.88 -0.06
C ALA A 290 -5.65 18.56 -0.44
N MET A 291 -6.22 17.49 0.11
CA MET A 291 -7.62 17.12 -0.14
C MET A 291 -8.60 18.23 0.27
N LYS A 292 -8.36 18.87 1.42
CA LYS A 292 -9.23 19.94 1.93
C LYS A 292 -9.05 21.26 1.18
N GLU A 293 -7.82 21.73 1.04
CA GLU A 293 -7.53 23.08 0.58
C GLU A 293 -7.40 23.18 -0.94
N ARG A 294 -6.77 22.18 -1.58
CA ARG A 294 -6.54 22.19 -3.02
C ARG A 294 -7.72 21.60 -3.80
N TYR A 295 -8.27 20.48 -3.32
CA TYR A 295 -9.35 19.77 -4.03
C TYR A 295 -10.74 20.05 -3.47
N GLY A 296 -10.85 20.80 -2.37
CA GLY A 296 -12.13 21.27 -1.83
C GLY A 296 -13.02 20.15 -1.29
N ALA A 297 -12.44 19.02 -0.87
CA ALA A 297 -13.19 17.90 -0.31
C ALA A 297 -13.94 18.33 0.96
N LYS A 298 -15.22 17.96 1.05
CA LYS A 298 -16.13 18.35 2.14
C LYS A 298 -16.41 17.19 3.09
N ASN A 299 -16.25 15.95 2.61
CA ASN A 299 -16.41 14.76 3.44
C ASN A 299 -15.10 14.50 4.19
N ASP A 300 -15.16 14.46 5.53
CA ASP A 300 -13.99 14.17 6.37
C ASP A 300 -13.31 12.84 6.00
N ARG A 301 -14.07 11.86 5.49
CA ARG A 301 -13.52 10.58 5.03
C ARG A 301 -12.61 10.71 3.81
N SER A 302 -12.80 11.72 2.97
CA SER A 302 -11.95 12.00 1.80
C SER A 302 -10.57 12.50 2.21
N LEU A 303 -10.44 13.04 3.42
CA LEU A 303 -9.18 13.56 3.97
C LEU A 303 -8.31 12.44 4.60
N LEU A 304 -8.88 11.26 4.81
CA LEU A 304 -8.20 10.18 5.54
C LEU A 304 -7.21 9.44 4.63
N MET A 305 -5.93 9.54 4.95
CA MET A 305 -4.91 8.69 4.35
C MET A 305 -4.82 7.36 5.11
N ARG A 306 -5.51 6.34 4.59
CA ARG A 306 -5.47 4.97 5.11
C ARG A 306 -4.36 4.21 4.41
N THR A 307 -3.38 3.70 5.16
CA THR A 307 -2.15 3.14 4.61
C THR A 307 -1.90 1.70 5.03
N HIS A 308 -1.51 0.88 4.07
CA HIS A 308 -0.74 -0.33 4.29
C HIS A 308 0.73 0.04 4.50
N VAL A 309 1.44 -0.76 5.27
CA VAL A 309 2.89 -0.71 5.41
C VAL A 309 3.45 -2.11 5.17
N GLN A 310 4.61 -2.19 4.53
CA GLN A 310 5.43 -3.39 4.43
C GLN A 310 6.84 -3.05 4.92
N THR A 311 7.47 -3.99 5.62
CA THR A 311 8.88 -3.92 6.02
C THR A 311 9.80 -3.90 4.80
N ALA A 312 11.05 -3.46 4.93
CA ALA A 312 11.90 -3.23 3.76
C ALA A 312 12.61 -4.52 3.31
N GLY A 313 12.17 -5.10 2.19
CA GLY A 313 12.79 -6.29 1.61
C GLY A 313 14.26 -6.05 1.22
N CYS A 314 14.57 -4.90 0.63
CA CYS A 314 15.91 -4.51 0.21
C CYS A 314 16.92 -4.40 1.36
N SER A 315 16.44 -4.31 2.60
CA SER A 315 17.26 -4.24 3.82
C SER A 315 17.66 -5.59 4.41
N LEU A 316 17.03 -6.67 3.93
CA LEU A 316 17.24 -8.03 4.43
C LEU A 316 18.47 -8.67 3.78
N THR A 317 19.16 -9.52 4.55
CA THR A 317 20.42 -10.11 4.11
C THR A 317 20.29 -11.63 3.97
N GLU A 318 20.88 -12.18 2.92
CA GLU A 318 21.05 -13.63 2.75
C GLU A 318 22.05 -14.16 3.79
N GLN A 319 23.12 -13.42 4.05
CA GLN A 319 24.09 -13.76 5.08
C GLN A 319 23.51 -13.49 6.46
N GLN A 320 23.67 -14.45 7.37
CA GLN A 320 23.13 -14.42 8.73
C GLN A 320 21.62 -14.08 8.76
N PRO A 321 20.77 -14.87 8.08
CA PRO A 321 19.38 -14.51 7.80
C PRO A 321 18.53 -14.38 9.08
N LEU A 322 18.92 -15.02 10.20
CA LEU A 322 18.22 -14.84 11.48
C LEU A 322 18.28 -13.39 12.01
N ASN A 323 19.25 -12.58 11.57
CA ASN A 323 19.28 -11.15 11.90
C ASN A 323 18.10 -10.40 11.27
N ASN A 324 17.50 -10.92 10.19
CA ASN A 324 16.33 -10.33 9.56
C ASN A 324 15.11 -10.31 10.50
N ILE A 325 15.01 -11.26 11.43
CA ILE A 325 13.95 -11.26 12.46
C ILE A 325 13.98 -9.95 13.27
N VAL A 326 15.17 -9.50 13.65
CA VAL A 326 15.35 -8.26 14.41
C VAL A 326 15.07 -7.04 13.52
N ARG A 327 15.56 -7.04 12.27
CA ARG A 327 15.31 -5.95 11.30
C ARG A 327 13.81 -5.74 11.09
N VAL A 328 13.11 -6.81 10.72
CA VAL A 328 11.67 -6.83 10.48
C VAL A 328 10.90 -6.43 11.74
N ALA A 329 11.33 -6.86 12.94
CA ALA A 329 10.68 -6.46 14.18
C ALA A 329 10.76 -4.94 14.44
N TYR A 330 11.92 -4.31 14.21
CA TYR A 330 12.07 -2.86 14.34
C TYR A 330 11.26 -2.09 13.29
N GLN A 331 11.29 -2.56 12.05
CA GLN A 331 10.53 -1.96 10.95
C GLN A 331 9.01 -2.09 11.18
N ALA A 332 8.53 -3.26 11.61
CA ALA A 332 7.15 -3.47 11.99
C ALA A 332 6.73 -2.52 13.12
N MET A 333 7.57 -2.35 14.14
CA MET A 333 7.32 -1.41 15.23
C MET A 333 7.23 0.04 14.74
N ALA A 334 8.10 0.47 13.82
CA ALA A 334 8.02 1.81 13.22
C ALA A 334 6.71 2.00 12.44
N GLY A 335 6.30 1.02 11.62
CA GLY A 335 5.02 1.05 10.90
C GLY A 335 3.79 1.14 11.83
N VAL A 336 3.83 0.44 12.97
CA VAL A 336 2.77 0.49 13.99
C VAL A 336 2.78 1.84 14.71
N LEU A 337 3.92 2.31 15.22
CA LEU A 337 4.01 3.62 15.88
C LEU A 337 3.70 4.79 14.94
N GLY A 338 3.95 4.60 13.64
CA GLY A 338 3.54 5.50 12.57
C GLY A 338 2.04 5.51 12.30
N GLY A 339 1.27 4.52 12.76
CA GLY A 339 -0.20 4.50 12.69
C GLY A 339 -0.79 3.84 11.43
N CYS A 340 -0.17 2.80 10.88
CA CYS A 340 -0.70 2.04 9.73
C CYS A 340 -2.04 1.33 9.98
N GLN A 341 -2.78 1.02 8.91
CA GLN A 341 -4.08 0.31 8.96
C GLN A 341 -3.92 -1.19 8.63
N SER A 342 -2.88 -1.56 7.89
CA SER A 342 -2.48 -2.95 7.65
C SER A 342 -0.96 -3.07 7.55
N LEU A 343 -0.41 -4.21 7.95
CA LEU A 343 1.03 -4.45 7.96
C LEU A 343 1.37 -5.81 7.35
N HIS A 344 2.37 -5.83 6.48
CA HIS A 344 3.10 -7.03 6.04
C HIS A 344 4.47 -7.04 6.70
N THR A 345 4.93 -8.22 7.08
CA THR A 345 6.24 -8.45 7.68
C THR A 345 6.93 -9.52 6.86
N ASP A 346 8.05 -9.14 6.23
CA ASP A 346 8.85 -10.05 5.42
C ASP A 346 9.43 -11.18 6.27
N SER A 347 9.91 -12.24 5.60
CA SER A 347 10.47 -13.45 6.23
C SER A 347 11.98 -13.56 6.08
#